data_AF-A0A522L7E3-F1
#
_entry.id   AF-A0A522L7E3-F1
#
_cell.length_a   1.000
_cell.length_b   1.000
_cell.length_c   1.000
_cell.angle_alpha   90.00
_cell.angle_beta   90.00
_cell.angle_gamma   90.00
#
_symmetry.space_group_name_H-M   'P 1'
#
loop_
_entity.id
_entity.type
_entity.pdbx_description
1 polymer ?
#
loop_
_entity_poly.entity_id
_entity_poly.type
_entity_poly.pdbx_seq_one_letter_code
_entity_poly.pdbx_strand_id
1 'polypeptide(L)' 'MHIFRRPHYESEITQFLHQLKTDKPTMEAGQLAGRALLWDKNVDRNALAEYREAGVPQQPYVYRPTPDTLPTSPSRVNP' A
#
# COMPACT_ATOMS: atom_id res chain seq x y z
N MET A 1 0.51 -38.89 -25.82
CA MET A 1 0.81 -39.28 -24.42
C MET A 1 2.17 -38.71 -24.03
N HIS A 2 2.24 -37.86 -23.01
CA HIS A 2 3.51 -37.31 -22.51
C HIS A 2 4.07 -38.21 -21.41
N ILE A 3 4.81 -39.24 -21.83
CA ILE A 3 5.41 -40.28 -20.98
C ILE A 3 6.57 -39.80 -20.09
N PHE A 4 7.02 -38.54 -20.23
CA PHE A 4 8.15 -37.97 -19.47
C PHE A 4 7.79 -36.71 -18.68
N ARG A 5 6.51 -36.39 -18.51
CA ARG A 5 6.13 -35.22 -17.71
C ARG A 5 6.32 -35.57 -16.24
N ARG A 6 7.32 -34.97 -15.60
CA ARG A 6 7.45 -35.03 -14.15
C ARG A 6 6.24 -34.32 -13.51
N PRO A 7 5.69 -34.83 -12.40
CA PRO A 7 4.68 -34.09 -11.66
C PRO A 7 5.27 -32.72 -11.29
N HIS A 8 4.43 -31.69 -11.34
CA HIS A 8 4.84 -30.38 -10.86
C HIS A 8 5.19 -30.51 -9.37
N TYR A 9 6.36 -29.98 -9.00
CA TYR A 9 6.73 -29.94 -7.59
C TYR A 9 5.79 -28.98 -6.86
N GLU A 10 5.13 -29.48 -5.82
CA GLU A 10 4.39 -28.67 -4.88
C GLU A 10 5.13 -28.66 -3.55
N SER A 11 5.30 -27.48 -2.96
CA SER A 11 5.89 -27.37 -1.63
C SER A 11 4.95 -27.95 -0.58
N GLU A 12 5.52 -28.40 0.54
CA GLU A 12 4.75 -28.89 1.69
C GLU A 12 3.75 -27.85 2.21
N ILE A 13 4.14 -26.57 2.16
CA ILE A 13 3.28 -25.45 2.54
C ILE A 13 2.06 -25.36 1.63
N THR A 14 2.24 -25.51 0.31
CA THR A 14 1.12 -25.48 -0.64
C THR A 14 0.15 -26.63 -0.35
N GLN A 15 0.66 -27.85 -0.15
CA GLN A 15 -0.16 -29.01 0.19
C GLN A 15 -0.92 -28.81 1.51
N PHE A 16 -0.26 -28.27 2.53
CA PHE A 16 -0.90 -27.91 3.81
C PHE A 16 -2.03 -26.89 3.63
N LEU A 17 -1.81 -25.83 2.83
CA LEU A 17 -2.84 -24.82 2.57
C LEU A 17 -4.05 -25.40 1.83
N HIS A 18 -3.82 -26.31 0.88
CA HIS A 18 -4.90 -27.02 0.19
C HIS A 18 -5.73 -27.89 1.16
N GLN A 19 -5.06 -28.64 2.04
CA GLN A 19 -5.74 -29.43 3.06
C GLN A 19 -6.53 -28.55 4.02
N LEU A 20 -5.93 -27.46 4.51
CA LEU A 20 -6.58 -26.52 5.44
C LEU A 20 -7.86 -25.90 4.87
N LYS A 21 -7.84 -25.53 3.59
CA LYS A 21 -9.02 -24.99 2.90
C LYS A 21 -10.13 -26.03 2.73
N THR A 22 -9.74 -27.29 2.49
CA THR A 22 -10.68 -28.41 2.36
C THR A 22 -11.36 -28.73 3.70
N ASP A 23 -10.57 -28.73 4.79
CA ASP A 23 -11.07 -29.02 6.13
C ASP A 23 -11.97 -27.89 6.68
N LYS A 24 -11.75 -26.65 6.23
CA LYS A 24 -12.45 -25.45 6.75
C LYS A 24 -12.95 -24.55 5.62
N PRO A 25 -14.02 -24.95 4.89
CA PRO A 25 -14.56 -24.16 3.79
C PRO A 25 -15.16 -22.82 4.25
N THR A 26 -15.58 -22.70 5.52
CA THR A 26 -16.14 -21.46 6.10
C THR A 26 -15.08 -20.42 6.47
N MET A 27 -13.79 -20.79 6.48
CA MET A 27 -12.69 -19.91 6.87
C MET A 27 -12.57 -18.68 5.98
N GLU A 28 -12.79 -18.82 4.68
CA GLU A 28 -12.68 -17.70 3.73
C GLU A 28 -13.73 -16.62 4.02
N ALA A 29 -14.95 -16.99 4.42
CA ALA A 29 -15.96 -16.03 4.84
C ALA A 29 -15.52 -15.24 6.09
N GLY A 30 -14.88 -15.92 7.05
CA GLY A 30 -14.31 -15.26 8.22
C GLY A 30 -13.14 -14.33 7.89
N GLN A 31 -12.28 -14.73 6.94
CA GLN A 31 -11.19 -13.86 6.46
C GLN A 31 -11.72 -12.62 5.76
N LEU A 32 -12.73 -12.77 4.90
CA LEU A 32 -13.38 -11.65 4.22
C LEU A 32 -14.04 -10.71 5.23
N ALA A 33 -14.78 -11.24 6.20
CA ALA A 33 -15.40 -10.45 7.26
C ALA A 33 -14.36 -9.71 8.10
N GLY A 34 -13.28 -10.39 8.51
CA GLY A 34 -12.18 -9.78 9.26
C GLY A 34 -11.47 -8.67 8.47
N ARG A 35 -11.26 -8.87 7.17
CA ARG A 35 -10.70 -7.84 6.28
C ARG A 35 -11.64 -6.64 6.15
N ALA A 36 -12.94 -6.88 6.02
CA ALA A 36 -13.94 -5.82 5.89
C ALA A 36 -14.02 -4.91 7.12
N LEU A 37 -13.73 -5.43 8.31
CA LEU A 37 -13.79 -4.64 9.54
C LEU A 37 -12.74 -3.52 9.61
N LEU A 38 -11.50 -3.79 9.20
CA LEU A 38 -10.38 -2.86 9.40
C LEU A 38 -9.81 -2.30 8.10
N TRP A 39 -9.92 -3.05 7.00
CA TRP A 39 -9.19 -2.76 5.76
C TRP A 39 -10.10 -2.29 4.63
N ASP A 40 -11.21 -2.97 4.36
CA ASP A 40 -12.15 -2.57 3.30
C ASP A 40 -13.09 -1.45 3.80
N LYS A 41 -12.52 -0.26 4.01
CA LYS A 41 -13.29 0.93 4.39
C LYS A 41 -13.99 1.51 3.16
N ASN A 42 -15.30 1.73 3.26
CA ASN A 42 -16.03 2.47 2.25
C ASN A 42 -15.70 3.97 2.37
N VAL A 43 -14.97 4.50 1.40
CA VAL A 43 -14.58 5.91 1.36
C VAL A 43 -15.54 6.66 0.42
N ASP A 44 -16.21 7.69 0.94
CA ASP A 44 -16.98 8.60 0.09
C ASP A 44 -16.04 9.36 -0.84
N ARG A 45 -16.28 9.20 -2.14
CA ARG A 45 -15.44 9.79 -3.19
C ARG A 45 -15.59 11.30 -3.27
N ASN A 46 -16.76 11.84 -2.90
CA ASN A 46 -17.01 13.28 -2.89
C ASN A 46 -16.25 13.93 -1.72
N ALA A 47 -16.39 13.39 -0.51
CA ALA A 47 -15.61 13.84 0.63
C ALA A 47 -14.09 13.74 0.38
N LEU A 48 -13.62 12.66 -0.25
CA LEU A 48 -12.20 12.51 -0.61
C LEU A 48 -11.73 13.60 -1.59
N ALA A 49 -12.59 14.02 -2.53
CA ALA A 49 -12.26 15.09 -3.46
C ALA A 49 -12.16 16.44 -2.71
N GLU A 50 -13.14 16.76 -1.86
CA GLU A 50 -13.12 17.98 -1.04
C GLU A 50 -11.90 18.02 -0.10
N TYR A 51 -11.53 16.89 0.52
CA TYR A 51 -10.33 16.80 1.36
C TYR A 51 -9.04 17.05 0.58
N ARG A 52 -8.97 16.60 -0.68
CA ARG A 52 -7.80 16.84 -1.55
C ARG A 52 -7.73 18.31 -1.96
N GLU A 53 -8.86 18.94 -2.24
CA GLU A 53 -8.94 20.36 -2.58
C GLU A 53 -8.60 21.28 -1.40
N ALA A 54 -9.01 20.89 -0.19
CA ALA A 54 -8.70 21.61 1.05
C ALA A 54 -7.24 21.41 1.54
N GLY A 55 -6.46 20.56 0.88
CA GLY A 55 -5.10 20.23 1.29
C GLY A 55 -4.14 21.42 1.17
N VAL A 56 -3.48 21.79 2.27
CA VAL A 56 -2.39 22.78 2.26
C VAL A 56 -1.07 22.09 1.91
N PRO A 57 -0.28 22.58 0.95
CA PRO A 57 1.01 21.98 0.63
C PRO A 57 1.95 22.07 1.83
N GLN A 58 2.32 20.91 2.36
CA GLN A 58 3.26 20.81 3.48
C GLN A 58 4.69 20.65 2.95
N GLN A 59 5.65 21.29 3.60
CA GLN A 59 7.06 21.13 3.25
C GLN A 59 7.50 19.69 3.58
N PRO A 60 8.30 19.04 2.73
CA PRO A 60 8.73 17.64 2.93
C PRO A 60 9.62 17.47 4.17
N TYR A 61 10.28 18.55 4.61
CA TYR A 61 11.13 18.56 5.79
C TYR A 61 10.92 19.86 6.57
N VAL A 62 10.70 19.72 7.89
CA VAL A 62 10.42 20.83 8.82
C VAL A 62 11.54 21.88 8.85
N TYR A 63 12.77 21.51 8.52
CA TYR A 63 13.95 22.39 8.58
C TYR A 63 14.50 22.79 7.21
N ARG A 64 13.81 22.45 6.11
CA ARG A 64 14.25 22.93 4.81
C ARG A 64 13.85 24.40 4.70
N PRO A 65 14.79 25.34 4.52
CA PRO A 65 14.42 26.73 4.26
C PRO A 65 13.62 26.76 2.96
N THR A 66 12.41 27.30 3.02
CA THR A 66 11.66 27.67 1.82
C THR A 66 12.45 28.73 1.05
N PRO A 67 12.44 28.75 -0.29
CA PRO A 67 13.14 29.75 -1.08
C PRO A 67 12.81 31.19 -0.64
N ASP A 68 11.60 31.42 -0.14
CA ASP A 68 11.12 32.71 0.40
C ASP A 68 11.83 33.16 1.68
N THR A 69 12.47 32.22 2.40
CA THR A 69 13.18 32.47 3.68
C THR A 69 14.69 32.49 3.52
N LEU A 70 15.21 32.27 2.31
CA LEU A 70 16.64 32.41 2.06
C LEU A 70 16.98 33.92 2.08
N PRO A 71 17.87 34.39 2.97
CA PRO A 71 18.42 35.72 2.80
C PRO A 71 19.14 35.74 1.45
N THR A 72 18.68 36.60 0.52
CA THR A 72 19.30 36.81 -0.77
C THR A 72 20.79 37.02 -0.55
N SER A 73 21.60 36.02 -0.88
CA SER A 73 23.04 36.09 -0.69
C SER A 73 23.54 37.24 -1.56
N PRO A 74 24.21 38.28 -1.01
CA PRO A 74 24.74 39.34 -1.84
C PRO A 74 25.70 38.70 -2.84
N SER A 75 25.39 38.90 -4.11
CA SER A 75 26.24 38.53 -5.25
C SER A 75 27.68 38.86 -4.91
N ARG A 76 28.55 37.84 -4.90
CA ARG A 76 29.98 37.97 -4.67
C ARG A 76 30.52 38.89 -5.77
N VAL A 77 30.64 40.19 -5.47
CA VAL A 77 31.42 41.13 -6.26
C VAL A 77 32.87 40.71 -6.05
N ASN A 78 33.42 39.99 -7.02
CA ASN A 78 34.86 39.71 -7.05
C ASN A 78 35.61 41.02 -7.38
N PRO A 79 36.79 41.25 -6.77
CA PRO A 79 37.65 42.38 -7.12
C PRO A 79 38.18 42.31 -8.55
#